data_AF-A0A820PDG2-F1
#
_entry.id   AF-A0A820PDG2-F1
#
_cell.length_a   1.000
_cell.length_b   1.000
_cell.length_c   1.000
_cell.angle_alpha   90.00
_cell.angle_beta   90.00
_cell.angle_gamma   90.00
#
_symmetry.space_group_name_H-M   'P 1'
#
loop_
_entity.id
_entity.type
_entity.pdbx_description
1 polymer ?
#
loop_
_entity_poly.entity_id
_entity_poly.type
_entity_poly.pdbx_seq_one_letter_code
_entity_poly.pdbx_strand_id
1 'polypeptide(L)'
;MLYDDPQRWGFAFQANAQMTLAKLHAQPTKAPVKVMERSIYSARYCFVENLYRTKILHSVEYEILDDWFQMLVSNGLCHLDLIIYLRATPETCLQRIQARHRSEEESIDLGYLQTLHECHEEWFMQRQRTNSSPP
;
A
#
# COMPACT_ATOMS: atom_id res chain seq x y z
N MET A 1 4.69 13.56 -11.66
CA MET A 1 5.55 13.64 -10.45
C MET A 1 6.00 12.26 -9.96
N LEU A 2 5.10 11.29 -9.67
CA LEU A 2 5.51 9.90 -9.41
C LEU A 2 5.57 9.08 -10.70
N TYR A 3 4.51 9.13 -11.49
CA TYR A 3 4.38 8.32 -12.70
C TYR A 3 5.26 8.79 -13.88
N ASP A 4 5.85 9.98 -13.78
CA ASP A 4 6.76 10.52 -14.80
C ASP A 4 8.20 9.99 -14.63
N ASP A 5 8.64 9.82 -13.38
CA ASP A 5 9.96 9.25 -13.05
C ASP A 5 9.89 8.46 -11.74
N PRO A 6 9.37 7.22 -11.81
CA PRO A 6 9.23 6.37 -10.63
C PRO A 6 10.56 6.04 -9.96
N GLN A 7 11.66 5.93 -10.72
CA GLN A 7 12.99 5.62 -10.16
C GLN A 7 13.50 6.77 -9.30
N ARG A 8 13.32 8.02 -9.74
CA ARG A 8 13.76 9.18 -8.97
C ARG A 8 12.90 9.45 -7.73
N TRP A 9 11.58 9.26 -7.86
CA TRP A 9 10.61 9.73 -6.87
C TRP A 9 9.95 8.63 -6.05
N GLY A 10 10.14 7.36 -6.40
CA GLY A 10 9.49 6.21 -5.77
C GLY A 10 9.72 6.16 -4.26
N PHE A 11 10.98 6.26 -3.82
CA PHE A 11 11.32 6.26 -2.39
C PHE A 11 10.70 7.45 -1.65
N ALA A 12 10.91 8.68 -2.14
CA ALA A 12 10.40 9.89 -1.50
C ALA A 12 8.87 9.88 -1.39
N PHE A 13 8.19 9.39 -2.43
CA PHE A 13 6.74 9.25 -2.43
C PHE A 13 6.27 8.24 -1.39
N GLN A 14 6.88 7.04 -1.33
CA GLN A 14 6.47 6.02 -0.35
C GLN A 14 6.77 6.46 1.09
N ALA A 15 7.91 7.11 1.34
CA ALA A 15 8.24 7.69 2.64
C ALA A 15 7.16 8.69 3.09
N ASN A 16 6.78 9.62 2.21
CA ASN A 16 5.75 10.61 2.51
C ASN A 16 4.37 9.97 2.70
N ALA A 17 4.02 8.97 1.88
CA ALA A 17 2.75 8.25 1.98
C ALA A 17 2.65 7.49 3.31
N GLN A 18 3.68 6.74 3.70
CA GLN A 18 3.73 6.03 4.99
C GLN A 18 3.60 7.01 6.16
N MET A 19 4.35 8.13 6.14
CA MET A 19 4.27 9.15 7.19
C MET A 19 2.87 9.77 7.28
N THR A 20 2.23 10.05 6.14
CA THR A 20 0.87 10.61 6.10
C THR A 20 -0.14 9.63 6.67
N LEU A 21 -0.05 8.35 6.30
CA LEU A 21 -0.91 7.30 6.83
C LEU A 21 -0.67 7.09 8.33
N ALA A 22 0.57 7.08 8.80
CA ALA A 22 0.89 6.95 10.22
C ALA A 22 0.29 8.09 11.06
N LYS A 23 0.41 9.33 10.58
CA LYS A 23 -0.26 10.50 11.19
C LYS A 23 -1.77 10.34 11.19
N LEU A 24 -2.34 9.85 10.10
CA LEU A 24 -3.76 9.57 10.01
C LEU A 24 -4.17 8.51 11.03
N HIS A 25 -3.43 7.42 11.20
CA HIS A 25 -3.70 6.40 12.23
C HIS A 25 -3.71 7.01 13.64
N ALA A 26 -2.66 7.77 13.98
CA ALA A 26 -2.49 8.38 15.31
C ALA A 26 -3.50 9.50 15.63
N GLN A 27 -4.19 10.05 14.62
CA GLN A 27 -5.16 11.12 14.83
C GLN A 27 -6.37 10.62 15.65
N PRO A 28 -6.73 11.25 16.78
CA PRO A 28 -7.90 10.85 17.55
C PRO A 28 -9.18 11.16 16.79
N THR A 29 -10.19 10.31 16.96
CA THR A 29 -11.55 10.55 16.47
C THR A 29 -12.53 10.63 17.64
N LYS A 30 -13.56 11.46 17.51
CA LYS A 30 -14.69 11.48 18.45
C LYS A 30 -15.77 10.47 18.10
N ALA A 31 -15.76 9.96 16.85
CA ALA A 31 -16.70 8.97 16.38
C ALA A 31 -16.36 7.59 16.97
N PRO A 32 -17.36 6.73 17.22
CA PRO A 32 -17.12 5.37 17.73
C PRO A 32 -16.36 4.50 16.71
N VAL A 33 -16.43 4.84 15.42
CA VAL A 33 -15.74 4.14 14.34
C VAL A 33 -14.97 5.15 13.50
N LYS A 34 -13.71 4.81 13.20
CA LYS A 34 -12.85 5.56 12.29
C LYS A 34 -12.66 4.76 11.01
N VAL A 35 -13.18 5.28 9.91
CA VAL A 35 -12.95 4.71 8.58
C VAL A 35 -11.81 5.48 7.92
N MET A 36 -10.83 4.75 7.39
CA MET A 36 -9.70 5.32 6.66
C MET A 36 -9.65 4.69 5.27
N GLU A 37 -9.33 5.51 4.26
CA GLU A 37 -8.97 4.98 2.95
C GLU A 37 -7.55 4.43 3.04
N ARG A 38 -7.42 3.11 2.87
CA ARG A 38 -6.17 2.37 3.03
C ARG A 38 -5.58 2.47 4.45
N SER A 39 -4.39 1.93 4.61
CA SER A 39 -3.64 1.92 5.87
C SER A 39 -2.14 1.85 5.62
N ILE A 40 -1.33 2.09 6.65
CA ILE A 40 0.12 1.93 6.56
C ILE A 40 0.54 0.51 6.14
N TYR A 41 -0.27 -0.50 6.48
CA TYR A 41 -0.07 -1.89 6.07
C TYR A 41 -0.17 -2.08 4.56
N SER A 42 -1.18 -1.48 3.91
CA SER A 42 -1.30 -1.53 2.46
C SER A 42 -0.15 -0.78 1.76
N ALA A 43 0.34 0.33 2.35
CA ALA A 43 1.50 1.03 1.84
C ALA A 43 2.75 0.13 1.85
N ARG A 44 3.00 -0.57 2.97
CA ARG A 44 4.16 -1.46 3.11
C ARG A 44 4.05 -2.75 2.29
N TYR A 45 2.94 -3.48 2.40
CA TYR A 45 2.83 -4.83 1.84
C TYR A 45 2.38 -4.86 0.39
N CYS A 46 1.82 -3.76 -0.12
CA CYS A 46 1.42 -3.68 -1.53
C CYS A 46 2.26 -2.68 -2.31
N PHE A 47 2.32 -1.41 -1.90
CA PHE A 47 2.98 -0.39 -2.72
C PHE A 47 4.50 -0.46 -2.65
N VAL A 48 5.09 -0.50 -1.46
CA VAL A 48 6.54 -0.65 -1.28
C VAL A 48 7.03 -1.99 -1.85
N GLU A 49 6.29 -3.07 -1.59
CA GLU A 49 6.57 -4.39 -2.16
C GLU A 49 6.55 -4.39 -3.69
N ASN A 50 5.52 -3.79 -4.30
CA ASN A 50 5.41 -3.66 -5.75
C ASN A 50 6.58 -2.86 -6.34
N LEU A 51 6.95 -1.72 -5.73
CA LEU A 51 8.08 -0.93 -6.23
C LEU A 51 9.42 -1.66 -6.10
N TYR A 52 9.58 -2.50 -5.08
CA TYR A 52 10.78 -3.33 -4.92
C TYR A 52 10.82 -4.45 -5.97
N ARG A 53 9.70 -5.17 -6.18
CA ARG A 53 9.60 -6.24 -7.21
C ARG A 53 9.84 -5.73 -8.62
N THR A 54 9.37 -4.52 -8.90
CA THR A 54 9.56 -3.85 -10.19
C THR A 54 10.92 -3.16 -10.32
N LYS A 55 11.81 -3.32 -9.33
CA LYS A 55 13.17 -2.75 -9.30
C LYS A 55 13.20 -1.21 -9.39
N ILE A 56 12.12 -0.57 -8.95
CA ILE A 56 12.04 0.88 -8.81
C ILE A 56 12.72 1.32 -7.52
N LEU A 57 12.56 0.55 -6.43
CA LEU A 57 13.31 0.76 -5.19
C LEU A 57 14.56 -0.11 -5.15
N HIS A 58 15.67 0.48 -4.70
CA HIS A 58 16.87 -0.26 -4.32
C HIS A 58 16.67 -0.99 -2.99
N SER A 59 17.50 -2.01 -2.72
CA SER A 59 17.41 -2.80 -1.48
C SER A 59 17.51 -1.95 -0.22
N VAL A 60 18.43 -0.97 -0.21
CA VAL A 60 18.61 -0.05 0.93
C VAL A 60 17.37 0.81 1.15
N GLU A 61 16.75 1.32 0.09
CA GLU A 61 15.53 2.13 0.19
C GLU A 61 14.34 1.31 0.70
N TYR A 62 14.24 0.06 0.25
CA TYR A 62 13.24 -0.89 0.74
C TYR A 62 13.43 -1.20 2.23
N GLU A 63 14.65 -1.50 2.66
CA GLU A 63 14.98 -1.78 4.07
C GLU A 63 14.66 -0.59 4.97
N ILE A 64 15.00 0.64 4.55
CA ILE A 64 14.67 1.86 5.31
C ILE A 64 13.14 2.01 5.49
N LEU A 65 12.36 1.81 4.44
CA LEU A 65 10.90 1.91 4.49
C LEU A 65 10.27 0.79 5.32
N ASP A 66 10.88 -0.39 5.36
CA ASP A 66 10.43 -1.49 6.22
C ASP A 66 10.74 -1.20 7.68
N ASP A 67 11.97 -0.80 8.00
CA ASP A 67 12.38 -0.47 9.38
C ASP A 67 11.49 0.63 9.99
N TRP A 68 11.18 1.67 9.21
CA TRP A 68 10.26 2.72 9.65
C TRP A 68 8.85 2.19 9.90
N PHE A 69 8.34 1.33 9.01
CA PHE A 69 7.06 0.67 9.20
C PHE A 69 7.04 -0.19 10.48
N GLN A 70 8.07 -1.02 10.71
CA GLN A 70 8.18 -1.87 11.91
C GLN A 70 8.25 -1.03 13.18
N MET A 71 9.01 0.08 13.17
CA MET A 71 9.08 1.00 14.30
C MET A 71 7.72 1.63 14.61
N LEU A 72 6.96 2.05 13.60
CA LEU A 72 5.64 2.68 13.80
C LEU A 72 4.61 1.69 14.34
N VAL A 73 4.62 0.46 13.82
CA VAL A 73 3.70 -0.60 14.26
C VAL A 73 4.05 -1.07 15.67
N SER A 74 5.32 -1.32 15.98
CA SER A 74 5.76 -1.79 17.30
C SER A 74 5.51 -0.77 18.42
N ASN A 75 5.52 0.52 18.11
CA ASN A 75 5.13 1.58 19.04
C ASN A 75 3.60 1.75 19.22
N GLY A 76 2.78 0.90 18.58
CA GLY A 76 1.32 0.93 18.71
C GLY A 76 0.63 2.11 18.02
N LEU A 77 1.35 2.89 17.20
CA LEU A 77 0.81 4.09 16.54
C LEU A 77 -0.16 3.76 15.41
N CYS A 78 -0.17 2.51 14.94
CA CYS A 78 -0.90 2.09 13.75
C CYS A 78 -1.90 0.95 14.01
N HIS A 79 -2.47 0.86 15.21
CA HIS A 79 -3.47 -0.15 15.55
C HIS A 79 -4.67 -0.16 14.57
N LEU A 80 -5.18 -1.35 14.27
CA LEU A 80 -6.36 -1.59 13.42
C LEU A 80 -7.19 -2.75 13.96
N ASP A 81 -8.50 -2.58 13.99
CA ASP A 81 -9.43 -3.63 14.40
C ASP A 81 -9.91 -4.50 13.23
N LEU A 82 -10.08 -3.90 12.05
CA LEU A 82 -10.60 -4.58 10.85
C LEU A 82 -10.03 -3.98 9.58
N ILE A 83 -9.85 -4.82 8.55
CA ILE A 83 -9.53 -4.39 7.19
C ILE A 83 -10.60 -4.92 6.23
N ILE A 84 -11.16 -4.03 5.41
CA ILE A 84 -12.12 -4.37 4.36
C ILE A 84 -11.38 -4.36 3.02
N TYR A 85 -11.25 -5.54 2.39
CA TYR A 85 -10.60 -5.69 1.09
C TYR A 85 -11.65 -5.70 -0.04
N LEU A 86 -11.69 -4.60 -0.81
CA LEU A 86 -12.55 -4.48 -1.99
C LEU A 86 -11.87 -5.12 -3.20
N ARG A 87 -12.08 -6.42 -3.38
CA ARG A 87 -11.45 -7.22 -4.44
C ARG A 87 -12.09 -6.99 -5.81
N ALA A 88 -11.26 -6.73 -6.83
CA ALA A 88 -11.64 -6.66 -8.24
C ALA A 88 -10.47 -7.16 -9.12
N THR A 89 -10.76 -7.58 -10.36
CA THR A 89 -9.71 -8.03 -11.28
C THR A 89 -8.92 -6.84 -11.84
N PRO A 90 -7.65 -7.03 -12.25
CA PRO A 90 -6.84 -5.98 -12.88
C PRO A 90 -7.52 -5.32 -14.09
N GLU A 91 -8.22 -6.11 -14.92
CA GLU A 91 -8.94 -5.61 -16.10
C GLU A 91 -10.10 -4.69 -15.70
N THR A 92 -10.84 -5.08 -14.65
CA THR A 92 -11.93 -4.25 -14.10
C THR A 92 -11.37 -2.94 -13.54
N CYS A 93 -10.23 -2.99 -12.86
CA CYS A 93 -9.55 -1.80 -12.34
C CYS A 93 -9.07 -0.89 -13.47
N LEU A 94 -8.49 -1.45 -14.54
CA LEU A 94 -8.04 -0.69 -15.70
C LEU A 94 -9.19 0.04 -16.40
N GLN A 95 -10.30 -0.66 -16.64
CA GLN A 95 -11.51 -0.05 -17.22
C GLN A 95 -12.01 1.12 -16.37
N ARG A 96 -11.99 0.99 -15.04
CA ARG A 96 -12.39 2.07 -14.11
C ARG A 96 -11.40 3.23 -14.13
N ILE A 97 -10.09 2.98 -14.22
CA ILE A 97 -9.07 4.03 -14.33
C ILE A 97 -9.29 4.82 -15.62
N GLN A 98 -9.46 4.12 -16.74
CA GLN A 98 -9.73 4.72 -18.05
C GLN A 98 -11.02 5.57 -18.01
N ALA A 99 -12.10 5.05 -17.44
CA ALA A 99 -13.36 5.79 -17.31
C ALA A 99 -13.27 7.04 -16.41
N ARG A 100 -12.32 7.09 -15.46
CA ARG A 100 -12.10 8.26 -14.60
C ARG A 100 -11.33 9.39 -15.29
N HIS A 101 -10.58 9.09 -16.35
CA HIS A 101 -9.83 10.06 -17.15
C HIS A 101 -8.95 11.03 -16.34
N ARG A 102 -8.12 10.49 -15.44
CA ARG A 102 -7.12 11.30 -14.72
C ARG A 102 -5.80 11.30 -15.50
N SER A 103 -5.31 12.49 -15.85
CA SER A 103 -4.07 12.68 -16.60
C SER A 103 -2.86 12.00 -15.96
N GLU A 104 -2.79 11.98 -14.64
CA GLU A 104 -1.68 11.40 -13.88
C GLU A 104 -1.69 9.87 -13.88
N GLU A 105 -2.82 9.25 -14.25
CA GLU A 105 -3.00 7.79 -14.27
C GLU A 105 -2.90 7.21 -15.70
N GLU A 106 -2.66 8.04 -16.73
CA GLU A 106 -2.65 7.61 -18.14
C GLU A 106 -1.53 6.60 -18.47
N SER A 107 -0.40 6.67 -17.75
CA SER A 107 0.72 5.75 -17.95
C SER A 107 0.56 4.41 -17.21
N ILE A 108 -0.54 4.21 -16.49
CA ILE A 108 -0.80 2.97 -15.77
C ILE A 108 -1.24 1.88 -16.77
N ASP A 109 -0.44 0.83 -16.86
CA ASP A 109 -0.74 -0.34 -17.69
C ASP A 109 -1.36 -1.50 -16.89
N LEU A 110 -1.79 -2.53 -17.62
CA LEU A 110 -2.36 -3.74 -17.02
C LEU A 110 -1.32 -4.51 -16.18
N GLY A 111 -0.05 -4.50 -16.59
CA GLY A 111 1.02 -5.21 -15.90
C GLY A 111 1.25 -4.68 -14.48
N TYR A 112 1.27 -3.36 -14.33
CA TYR A 112 1.32 -2.70 -13.03
C TYR A 112 0.15 -3.10 -12.13
N LEU A 113 -1.07 -3.13 -12.68
CA LEU A 113 -2.27 -3.52 -11.93
C LEU A 113 -2.26 -5.01 -11.55
N GLN A 114 -1.68 -5.87 -12.39
CA GLN A 114 -1.49 -7.29 -12.09
C GLN A 114 -0.52 -7.48 -10.92
N THR A 115 0.65 -6.83 -10.94
CA THR A 115 1.61 -6.94 -9.83
C THR A 115 1.03 -6.39 -8.53
N LEU A 116 0.30 -5.25 -8.57
CA LEU A 116 -0.38 -4.75 -7.38
C LEU A 116 -1.46 -5.72 -6.88
N HIS A 117 -2.24 -6.33 -7.78
CA HIS A 117 -3.25 -7.32 -7.41
C HIS A 117 -2.62 -8.52 -6.71
N GLU A 118 -1.51 -9.04 -7.25
CA GLU A 118 -0.75 -10.14 -6.64
C GLU A 118 -0.28 -9.79 -5.23
N CYS A 119 0.27 -8.59 -5.00
CA CYS A 119 0.67 -8.17 -3.66
C CYS A 119 -0.52 -8.12 -2.68
N HIS A 120 -1.71 -7.71 -3.13
CA HIS A 120 -2.92 -7.73 -2.29
C HIS A 120 -3.39 -9.15 -2.01
N GLU A 121 -3.40 -10.03 -3.01
CA GLU A 121 -3.79 -11.43 -2.85
C GLU A 121 -2.83 -12.19 -1.94
N GLU A 122 -1.52 -11.97 -2.05
CA GLU A 122 -0.53 -12.54 -1.14
C GLU A 122 -0.74 -12.06 0.30
N TRP A 123 -0.95 -10.75 0.48
CA TRP A 123 -1.18 -10.18 1.80
C TRP A 123 -2.47 -10.72 2.45
N PHE A 124 -3.59 -10.73 1.74
CA PHE A 124 -4.88 -11.10 2.34
C PHE A 124 -5.20 -12.60 2.27
N MET A 125 -4.82 -13.30 1.22
CA MET A 125 -5.21 -14.71 1.01
C MET A 125 -4.13 -15.70 1.43
N GLN A 126 -2.85 -15.36 1.26
CA GLN A 126 -1.76 -16.29 1.58
C GLN A 126 -1.28 -16.17 3.03
N ARG A 127 -1.17 -14.95 3.57
CA ARG A 127 -0.80 -14.77 5.00
C ARG A 127 -1.89 -15.21 5.98
N GLN A 128 -3.15 -15.28 5.55
CA GLN A 128 -4.20 -15.92 6.37
C GLN A 128 -4.01 -17.43 6.49
N ARG A 129 -3.34 -18.09 5.54
CA ARG A 129 -3.02 -19.52 5.62
C ARG A 129 -1.85 -19.82 6.57
N THR A 130 -0.93 -18.88 6.77
CA THR A 130 0.20 -19.04 7.70
C THR A 130 -0.13 -18.67 9.14
N ASN A 131 -1.17 -17.86 9.35
CA ASN A 131 -1.67 -17.46 10.69
C ASN A 131 -2.83 -18.31 11.20
N SER A 132 -3.08 -19.50 10.64
CA SER A 132 -4.01 -20.48 11.21
C SER A 132 -3.38 -21.19 12.40
N SER A 133 -3.20 -20.45 13.49
CA SER A 133 -3.11 -20.94 14.87
C SER A 133 -3.70 -19.82 15.71
N PRO A 134 -4.94 -19.98 16.22
CA PRO A 134 -5.55 -18.93 17.02
C PRO A 134 -4.86 -18.89 18.40
N PRO A 135 -4.86 -17.73 19.10
CA PRO A 135 -4.77 -17.74 20.54
C PRO A 135 -5.98 -18.46 21.17
#